data_AF-K4R3Q7-F1
#
_entry.id   AF-K4R3Q7-F1
#
_cell.length_a   1.000
_cell.length_b   1.000
_cell.length_c   1.000
_cell.angle_alpha   90.00
_cell.angle_beta   90.00
_cell.angle_gamma   90.00
#
_symmetry.space_group_name_H-M   'P 1'
#
loop_
_entity.id
_entity.type
_entity.pdbx_description
1 polymer ?
#
loop_
_entity_poly.entity_id
_entity_poly.type
_entity_poly.pdbx_seq_one_letter_code
_entity_poly.pdbx_strand_id
1 'polypeptide(L)'
;MASFDQSGWQLQNSRVYNIAGNLTLTEHSGPREFAEVVAELQSRVRKLTDVAEAEREAVNTELAEALAGGEEPAAERLTRLAERLRDLGGSTAAATELGNSVDALAQWAGRHF
;
A
#
# COMPACT_ATOMS: atom_id res chain seq x y z
N MET A 1 -21.74 -25.17 0.82
CA MET A 1 -20.94 -24.07 1.40
C MET A 1 -19.70 -23.94 0.53
N ALA A 2 -19.62 -22.90 -0.29
CA ALA A 2 -18.44 -22.66 -1.13
C ALA A 2 -17.39 -21.94 -0.28
N SER A 3 -16.29 -22.62 -0.01
CA SER A 3 -15.09 -22.02 0.59
C SER A 3 -14.50 -21.04 -0.43
N PHE A 4 -14.55 -19.74 -0.12
CA PHE A 4 -13.83 -18.73 -0.91
C PHE A 4 -12.35 -18.84 -0.54
N ASP A 5 -11.60 -19.55 -1.38
CA ASP A 5 -10.16 -19.69 -1.30
C ASP A 5 -9.51 -18.43 -1.89
N GLN A 6 -8.89 -17.60 -1.06
CA GLN A 6 -8.16 -16.38 -1.46
C GLN A 6 -6.77 -16.70 -2.06
N SER A 7 -6.61 -17.86 -2.72
CA SER A 7 -5.36 -18.16 -3.42
C SER A 7 -5.23 -17.25 -4.64
N GLY A 8 -4.15 -16.46 -4.64
CA GLY A 8 -3.85 -15.43 -5.62
C GLY A 8 -4.09 -15.89 -7.06
N TRP A 9 -4.87 -15.10 -7.78
CA TRP A 9 -5.12 -15.30 -9.20
C TRP A 9 -3.79 -15.12 -9.95
N GLN A 10 -3.13 -16.23 -10.29
CA GLN A 10 -2.05 -16.23 -11.27
C GLN A 10 -2.66 -15.94 -12.64
N LEU A 11 -2.64 -14.67 -13.04
CA LEU A 11 -2.83 -14.31 -14.44
C LEU A 11 -1.57 -14.81 -15.18
N GLN A 12 -1.68 -15.99 -15.81
CA GLN A 12 -0.73 -16.53 -16.79
C GLN A 12 0.77 -16.51 -16.41
N ASN A 13 1.12 -17.10 -15.25
CA ASN A 13 2.47 -17.22 -14.68
C ASN A 13 2.99 -16.02 -13.87
N SER A 14 2.21 -14.94 -13.74
CA SER A 14 2.66 -13.78 -12.95
C SER A 14 2.04 -13.69 -11.57
N ARG A 15 2.89 -13.37 -10.58
CA ARG A 15 2.45 -13.08 -9.22
C ARG A 15 1.72 -11.73 -9.23
N VAL A 16 0.47 -11.74 -8.82
CA VAL A 16 -0.36 -10.55 -8.66
C VAL A 16 -0.39 -10.16 -7.18
N TYR A 17 -0.04 -8.91 -6.91
CA TYR A 17 -0.11 -8.26 -5.60
C TYR A 17 -1.38 -7.43 -5.57
N ASN A 18 -2.37 -7.87 -4.79
CA ASN A 18 -3.58 -7.08 -4.58
C ASN A 18 -3.28 -5.99 -3.56
N ILE A 19 -3.14 -4.76 -4.06
CA ILE A 19 -2.83 -3.62 -3.21
C ILE A 19 -4.12 -3.16 -2.55
N ALA A 20 -5.15 -2.84 -3.33
CA ALA A 20 -6.36 -2.28 -2.76
C ALA A 20 -7.58 -2.35 -3.69
N GLY A 21 -8.52 -3.26 -3.39
CA GLY A 21 -9.77 -3.40 -4.16
C GLY A 21 -9.49 -3.80 -5.61
N ASN A 22 -9.46 -2.82 -6.52
CA ASN A 22 -9.14 -2.96 -7.94
C ASN A 22 -7.69 -2.58 -8.30
N LEU A 23 -6.89 -2.09 -7.35
CA LEU A 23 -5.48 -1.81 -7.55
C LEU A 23 -4.67 -3.09 -7.41
N THR A 24 -4.01 -3.49 -8.48
CA THR A 24 -3.09 -4.63 -8.48
C THR A 24 -1.77 -4.25 -9.10
N LEU A 25 -0.69 -4.81 -8.57
CA LEU A 25 0.62 -4.81 -9.19
C LEU A 25 0.99 -6.24 -9.58
N THR A 26 1.80 -6.37 -10.62
CA THR A 26 2.33 -7.66 -11.06
C THR A 26 3.85 -7.61 -11.08
N GLU A 27 4.49 -8.75 -11.28
CA GLU A 27 5.95 -8.78 -11.42
C GLU A 27 6.50 -7.98 -12.62
N HIS A 28 5.63 -7.70 -13.60
CA HIS A 28 5.96 -6.90 -14.79
C HIS A 28 5.61 -5.42 -14.62
N SER A 29 4.98 -5.04 -13.52
CA SER A 29 4.70 -3.64 -13.22
C SER A 29 6.02 -2.87 -13.08
N GLY A 30 6.03 -1.61 -13.50
CA GLY A 30 7.20 -0.75 -13.43
C GLY A 30 7.02 0.42 -12.46
N PRO A 31 7.97 1.36 -12.46
CA PRO A 31 7.92 2.56 -11.63
C PRO A 31 6.67 3.42 -11.85
N ARG A 32 6.08 3.37 -13.05
CA ARG A 32 4.86 4.11 -13.38
C ARG A 32 3.65 3.54 -12.63
N GLU A 33 3.42 2.24 -12.72
CA GLU A 33 2.31 1.56 -12.04
C GLU A 33 2.46 1.70 -10.53
N PHE A 34 3.70 1.62 -10.02
CA PHE A 34 4.00 1.90 -8.62
C PHE A 34 3.59 3.33 -8.21
N ALA A 35 3.92 4.34 -9.01
CA ALA A 35 3.50 5.72 -8.78
C ALA A 35 1.99 5.93 -8.81
N GLU A 36 1.29 5.27 -9.74
CA GLU A 36 -0.17 5.29 -9.83
C GLU A 36 -0.83 4.70 -8.57
N VAL A 37 -0.28 3.59 -8.07
CA VAL A 37 -0.74 2.97 -6.82
C VAL A 37 -0.50 3.88 -5.62
N VAL A 38 0.69 4.48 -5.50
CA VAL A 38 0.99 5.41 -4.40
C VAL A 38 0.05 6.61 -4.43
N ALA A 39 -0.21 7.20 -5.61
CA ALA A 39 -1.13 8.33 -5.74
C ALA A 39 -2.56 7.98 -5.29
N GLU A 40 -3.04 6.78 -5.61
CA GLU A 40 -4.35 6.31 -5.16
C GLU A 40 -4.38 6.04 -3.65
N LEU A 41 -3.30 5.50 -3.06
CA LEU A 41 -3.18 5.38 -1.60
C LEU A 41 -3.21 6.76 -0.92
N GLN A 42 -2.52 7.76 -1.46
CA GLN A 42 -2.59 9.13 -0.95
C GLN A 42 -4.02 9.72 -1.02
N SER A 43 -4.74 9.44 -2.12
CA SER A 43 -6.16 9.81 -2.25
C SER A 43 -7.02 9.19 -1.15
N ARG A 44 -6.78 7.92 -0.80
CA ARG A 44 -7.48 7.22 0.28
C ARG A 44 -7.11 7.76 1.67
N VAL A 45 -5.83 8.06 1.91
CA VAL A 45 -5.38 8.73 3.15
C VAL A 45 -6.15 10.03 3.39
N ARG A 46 -6.29 10.87 2.35
CA ARG A 46 -7.01 12.15 2.44
C ARG A 46 -8.50 11.98 2.79
N LYS A 47 -9.08 10.82 2.49
CA LYS A 47 -10.48 10.49 2.80
C LYS A 47 -10.67 9.93 4.22
N LEU A 48 -9.59 9.64 4.96
CA LEU A 48 -9.66 9.19 6.36
C LEU A 48 -10.00 10.36 7.28
N THR A 49 -11.24 10.85 7.23
CA THR A 49 -11.69 12.01 8.02
C THR A 49 -11.57 11.81 9.53
N ASP A 50 -11.60 10.56 9.99
CA ASP A 50 -11.48 10.16 11.39
C ASP A 50 -10.05 10.18 11.93
N VAL A 51 -9.05 10.30 11.04
CA VAL A 51 -7.63 10.46 11.41
C VAL A 51 -7.29 11.94 11.50
N ALA A 52 -6.40 12.35 12.40
CA ALA A 52 -5.97 13.74 12.50
C ALA A 52 -5.30 14.22 11.19
N GLU A 53 -5.49 15.49 10.83
CA GLU A 53 -4.91 16.05 9.61
C GLU A 53 -3.38 15.94 9.56
N ALA A 54 -2.71 16.25 10.67
CA ALA A 54 -1.26 16.11 10.80
C ALA A 54 -0.78 14.67 10.54
N GLU A 55 -1.52 13.67 11.01
CA GLU A 55 -1.21 12.25 10.76
C GLU A 55 -1.41 11.90 9.28
N ARG A 56 -2.50 12.37 8.66
CA ARG A 56 -2.72 12.19 7.21
C ARG A 56 -1.62 12.83 6.36
N GLU A 57 -1.14 14.01 6.74
CA GLU A 57 -0.04 14.69 6.03
C GLU A 57 1.28 13.96 6.20
N ALA A 58 1.57 13.47 7.41
CA ALA A 58 2.77 12.65 7.66
C ALA A 58 2.76 11.38 6.80
N VAL A 59 1.64 10.65 6.77
CA VAL A 59 1.48 9.44 5.94
C VAL A 59 1.63 9.77 4.45
N ASN A 60 1.02 10.86 3.98
CA ASN A 60 1.14 11.28 2.58
C ASN A 60 2.58 11.64 2.19
N THR A 61 3.32 12.25 3.12
CA THR A 61 4.73 12.59 2.92
C THR A 61 5.58 11.33 2.82
N GLU A 62 5.43 10.38 3.75
CA GLU A 62 6.16 9.10 3.71
C GLU A 62 5.86 8.30 2.43
N LEU A 63 4.61 8.31 1.96
CA LEU A 63 4.24 7.73 0.66
C LEU A 63 4.96 8.40 -0.52
N ALA A 64 5.06 9.73 -0.52
CA ALA A 64 5.77 10.46 -1.57
C ALA A 64 7.28 10.18 -1.53
N GLU A 65 7.87 10.07 -0.34
CA GLU A 65 9.28 9.74 -0.18
C GLU A 65 9.61 8.31 -0.63
N ALA A 66 8.66 7.37 -0.52
CA ALA A 66 8.81 6.03 -1.09
C ALA A 66 8.93 6.05 -2.63
N LEU A 67 8.34 7.04 -3.32
CA LEU A 67 8.52 7.24 -4.76
C LEU A 67 9.83 7.91 -5.13
N ALA A 68 10.32 8.83 -4.28
CA ALA A 68 11.49 9.63 -4.57
C ALA A 68 12.81 8.84 -4.52
N GLY A 69 12.82 7.64 -3.93
CA GLY A 69 14.02 6.80 -3.83
C GLY A 69 15.10 7.45 -2.97
N GLY A 70 14.86 7.50 -1.65
CA GLY A 70 15.79 8.07 -0.67
C GLY A 70 16.89 7.10 -0.21
N GLU A 71 17.59 7.45 0.88
CA GLU A 71 18.65 6.62 1.48
C GLU A 71 18.13 5.29 2.06
N GLU A 72 16.86 5.24 2.42
CA GLU A 72 16.18 4.03 2.93
C GLU A 72 15.45 3.29 1.80
N PRO A 73 15.52 1.96 1.73
CA PRO A 73 14.76 1.17 0.78
C PRO A 73 13.25 1.47 0.88
N ALA A 74 12.60 1.72 -0.25
CA ALA A 74 11.17 2.04 -0.29
C ALA A 74 10.32 0.98 0.45
N ALA A 75 10.72 -0.28 0.39
CA ALA A 75 10.05 -1.38 1.08
C ALA A 75 10.05 -1.24 2.60
N GLU A 76 11.17 -0.86 3.20
CA GLU A 76 11.29 -0.70 4.66
C GLU A 76 10.45 0.46 5.16
N ARG A 77 10.48 1.59 4.43
CA ARG A 77 9.63 2.75 4.70
C ARG A 77 8.15 2.39 4.66
N LEU A 78 7.72 1.74 3.58
CA LEU A 78 6.33 1.33 3.40
C LEU A 78 5.90 0.33 4.48
N THR A 79 6.78 -0.58 4.91
CA THR A 79 6.46 -1.55 5.98
C THR A 79 6.15 -0.84 7.30
N ARG A 80 7.00 0.12 7.71
CA ARG A 80 6.76 0.91 8.93
C ARG A 80 5.50 1.76 8.82
N LEU A 81 5.26 2.32 7.63
CA LEU A 81 4.06 3.10 7.38
C LEU A 81 2.78 2.24 7.48
N ALA A 82 2.84 0.99 7.00
CA ALA A 82 1.74 0.04 7.12
C ALA A 82 1.44 -0.33 8.57
N GLU A 83 2.47 -0.51 9.41
CA GLU A 83 2.31 -0.70 10.85
C GLU A 83 1.66 0.51 11.51
N ARG A 84 2.18 1.71 11.25
CA ARG A 84 1.60 2.98 11.77
C ARG A 84 0.12 3.12 11.39
N LEU A 85 -0.24 2.83 10.15
CA LEU A 85 -1.63 2.90 9.68
C LEU A 85 -2.54 1.88 10.36
N ARG A 86 -2.04 0.68 10.68
CA ARG A 86 -2.79 -0.33 11.44
C ARG A 86 -2.95 0.06 12.90
N ASP A 87 -1.93 0.67 13.49
CA ASP A 87 -2.01 1.21 14.86
C ASP A 87 -3.01 2.36 14.96
N LEU A 88 -3.02 3.26 13.97
CA LEU A 88 -4.07 4.29 13.81
C LEU A 88 -5.45 3.64 13.53
N GLY A 89 -5.45 2.51 12.83
CA GLY A 89 -6.60 1.65 12.52
C GLY A 89 -7.29 1.01 13.71
N GLY A 90 -6.69 1.07 14.91
CA GLY A 90 -7.39 0.83 16.17
C GLY A 90 -8.65 1.70 16.36
N SER A 91 -8.77 2.79 15.57
CA SER A 91 -9.93 3.70 15.56
C SER A 91 -10.86 3.54 14.36
N THR A 92 -10.42 2.99 13.21
CA THR A 92 -11.27 2.81 12.01
C THR A 92 -10.84 1.63 11.13
N ALA A 93 -11.82 0.92 10.56
CA ALA A 93 -11.57 -0.15 9.58
C ALA A 93 -10.82 0.35 8.33
N ALA A 94 -11.09 1.60 7.91
CA ALA A 94 -10.47 2.18 6.71
C ALA A 94 -8.96 2.40 6.85
N ALA A 95 -8.49 2.81 8.04
CA ALA A 95 -7.04 2.95 8.27
C ALA A 95 -6.34 1.58 8.35
N THR A 96 -7.00 0.56 8.91
CA THR A 96 -6.49 -0.82 8.89
C THR A 96 -6.39 -1.38 7.47
N GLU A 97 -7.43 -1.18 6.65
CA GLU A 97 -7.42 -1.58 5.23
C GLU A 97 -6.31 -0.87 4.46
N LEU A 98 -6.13 0.43 4.69
CA LEU A 98 -5.06 1.20 4.08
C LEU A 98 -3.68 0.67 4.50
N GLY A 99 -3.50 0.33 5.78
CA GLY A 99 -2.27 -0.28 6.27
C GLY A 99 -1.97 -1.61 5.57
N ASN A 100 -2.97 -2.47 5.37
CA ASN A 100 -2.81 -3.70 4.59
C ASN A 100 -2.42 -3.42 3.13
N SER A 101 -2.99 -2.38 2.52
CA SER A 101 -2.62 -1.97 1.17
C SER A 101 -1.18 -1.48 1.07
N VAL A 102 -0.74 -0.67 2.02
CA VAL A 102 0.64 -0.18 2.08
C VAL A 102 1.62 -1.34 2.31
N ASP A 103 1.26 -2.34 3.13
CA ASP A 103 2.06 -3.54 3.34
C ASP A 103 2.21 -4.37 2.06
N ALA A 104 1.11 -4.58 1.33
CA ALA A 104 1.15 -5.26 0.03
C ALA A 104 2.04 -4.51 -0.99
N LEU A 105 2.04 -3.18 -0.94
CA LEU A 105 2.92 -2.35 -1.76
C LEU A 105 4.38 -2.48 -1.33
N ALA A 106 4.65 -2.56 -0.03
CA ALA A 106 5.98 -2.80 0.53
C ALA A 106 6.55 -4.15 0.07
N GLN A 107 5.73 -5.21 0.10
CA GLN A 107 6.11 -6.54 -0.37
C GLN A 107 6.43 -6.58 -1.87
N TRP A 108 5.73 -5.79 -2.68
CA TRP A 108 6.06 -5.61 -4.08
C TRP A 108 7.39 -4.84 -4.21
N ALA A 109 7.51 -3.70 -3.53
CA ALA A 109 8.69 -2.85 -3.60
C ALA A 109 9.97 -3.61 -3.21
N GLY A 110 9.97 -4.38 -2.12
CA GLY A 110 11.16 -5.10 -1.63
C GLY A 110 11.61 -6.27 -2.50
N ARG A 111 10.86 -6.57 -3.57
CA ARG A 111 11.18 -7.62 -4.52
C ARG A 111 11.52 -7.09 -5.91
N HIS A 112 11.19 -5.82 -6.16
CA HIS A 112 11.28 -5.18 -7.47
C HIS A 112 12.17 -3.92 -7.46
N PHE A 113 12.56 -3.42 -6.27
CA PHE A 113 13.60 -2.43 -6.03
C PHE A 113 14.70 -3.04 -5.14
#